data_AF-A0A7C5LEC5-F1
#
_entry.id   AF-A0A7C5LEC5-F1
#
_cell.length_a   1.000
_cell.length_b   1.000
_cell.length_c   1.000
_cell.angle_alpha   90.00
_cell.angle_beta   90.00
_cell.angle_gamma   90.00
#
_symmetry.space_group_name_H-M   'P 1'
#
loop_
_entity.id
_entity.type
_entity.pdbx_description
1 polymer ?
#
loop_
_entity_poly.entity_id
_entity_poly.type
_entity_poly.pdbx_seq_one_letter_code
_entity_poly.pdbx_strand_id
1 'polypeptide(L)'
;MGFWKYQQKILRHKLSRRLALLSLELKMADFDEIAKKIERAYKVLDESDYYRILSVPRDADLETIRKAYYARARILHPDKVRNFPEPVKSQAIQIFKRVAEGYRILSDPKLRKAYDEGLAEGKKRLVVMDRLTLKPKTEFDSLTTEAGKNYYKSAKEYFESGKLSQAKLSLKLAIQYEGENPLLTQLLAKIEEKSKT
;
A
#
# COMPACT_ATOMS: atom_id res chain seq x y z
N MET A 1 -15.73 33.72 51.45
CA MET A 1 -16.23 32.90 50.31
C MET A 1 -15.16 32.57 49.25
N GLY A 2 -13.86 32.74 49.51
CA GLY A 2 -12.78 32.57 48.50
C GLY A 2 -11.98 31.26 48.56
N PHE A 3 -11.90 30.61 49.73
CA PHE A 3 -11.06 29.42 49.94
C PHE A 3 -11.58 28.17 49.21
N TRP A 4 -12.90 27.99 49.18
CA TRP A 4 -13.56 26.87 48.50
C TRP A 4 -13.45 26.93 46.97
N LYS A 5 -13.52 28.13 46.37
CA LYS A 5 -13.33 28.32 44.92
C LYS A 5 -11.89 28.05 44.49
N TYR A 6 -10.91 28.38 45.34
CA TYR A 6 -9.50 28.11 45.10
C TYR A 6 -9.17 26.61 45.20
N GLN A 7 -9.67 25.93 46.23
CA GLN A 7 -9.57 24.46 46.38
C GLN A 7 -10.19 23.72 45.18
N GLN A 8 -11.38 24.14 44.72
CA GLN A 8 -12.02 23.56 43.53
C GLN A 8 -11.22 23.80 42.23
N LYS A 9 -10.56 24.95 42.08
CA LYS A 9 -9.70 25.24 40.91
C LYS A 9 -8.45 24.35 40.89
N ILE A 10 -7.82 24.13 42.04
CA ILE A 10 -6.68 23.20 42.19
C ILE A 10 -7.13 21.76 41.91
N LEU A 11 -8.28 21.34 42.43
CA LEU A 11 -8.85 20.01 42.19
C LEU A 11 -9.16 19.78 40.70
N ARG A 12 -9.81 20.73 40.01
CA ARG A 12 -10.03 20.65 38.54
C ARG A 12 -8.71 20.58 37.77
N HIS A 13 -7.72 21.38 38.12
CA HIS A 13 -6.42 21.37 37.45
C HIS A 13 -5.66 20.05 37.70
N LYS A 14 -5.73 19.48 38.90
CA LYS A 14 -5.14 18.18 39.24
C LYS A 14 -5.87 17.04 38.51
N LEU A 15 -7.19 17.09 38.39
CA LEU A 15 -7.98 16.13 37.61
C LEU A 15 -7.65 16.18 36.12
N SER A 16 -7.58 17.38 35.52
CA SER A 16 -7.21 17.55 34.11
C SER A 16 -5.80 17.03 33.79
N ARG A 17 -4.83 17.27 34.69
CA ARG A 17 -3.48 16.70 34.55
C ARG A 17 -3.49 15.17 34.67
N ARG A 18 -4.23 14.62 35.65
CA ARG A 18 -4.34 13.17 35.84
C ARG A 18 -5.04 12.47 34.67
N LEU A 19 -6.08 13.08 34.08
CA LEU A 19 -6.76 12.58 32.89
C LEU A 19 -5.85 12.63 31.65
N ALA A 20 -5.04 13.68 31.49
CA ALA A 20 -4.06 13.75 30.41
C ALA A 20 -2.96 12.69 30.55
N LEU A 21 -2.49 12.44 31.79
CA LEU A 21 -1.52 11.38 32.09
C LEU A 21 -2.11 9.99 31.84
N LEU A 22 -3.34 9.72 32.29
CA LEU A 22 -4.05 8.46 32.00
C LEU A 22 -4.26 8.24 30.50
N SER A 23 -4.58 9.30 29.74
CA SER A 23 -4.71 9.23 28.28
C SER A 23 -3.37 8.93 27.60
N LEU A 24 -2.28 9.49 28.12
CA LEU A 24 -0.93 9.24 27.64
C LEU A 24 -0.48 7.80 27.99
N GLU A 25 -0.75 7.35 29.22
CA GLU A 25 -0.50 5.98 29.68
C GLU A 25 -1.25 4.96 28.83
N LEU A 26 -2.53 5.20 28.52
CA LEU A 26 -3.30 4.34 27.62
C LEU A 26 -2.66 4.27 26.22
N LYS A 27 -2.30 5.42 25.64
CA LYS A 27 -1.65 5.49 24.32
C LYS A 27 -0.28 4.80 24.31
N MET A 28 0.47 4.88 25.43
CA MET A 28 1.75 4.21 25.60
C MET A 28 1.58 2.69 25.76
N ALA A 29 0.53 2.24 26.43
CA ALA A 29 0.21 0.81 26.55
C ALA A 29 -0.12 0.20 25.18
N ASP A 30 -0.95 0.88 24.37
CA ASP A 30 -1.24 0.47 22.99
C ASP A 30 0.03 0.42 22.14
N PHE A 31 0.95 1.37 22.34
CA PHE A 31 2.21 1.44 21.62
C PHE A 31 3.14 0.27 21.95
N ASP A 32 3.29 -0.06 23.24
CA ASP A 32 4.10 -1.20 23.69
C ASP A 32 3.51 -2.54 23.20
N GLU A 33 2.17 -2.66 23.20
CA GLU A 33 1.50 -3.85 22.67
C GLU A 33 1.73 -4.02 21.16
N ILE A 34 1.66 -2.93 20.38
CA ILE A 34 1.94 -2.94 18.95
C ILE A 34 3.40 -3.33 18.69
N ALA A 35 4.35 -2.77 19.46
CA ALA A 35 5.76 -3.11 19.34
C ALA A 35 6.02 -4.61 19.58
N LYS A 36 5.45 -5.16 20.66
CA LYS A 36 5.54 -6.60 20.97
C LYS A 36 4.92 -7.47 19.89
N LYS A 37 3.79 -7.04 19.29
CA LYS A 37 3.17 -7.76 18.16
C LYS A 37 4.08 -7.77 16.93
N ILE A 38 4.70 -6.64 16.58
CA ILE A 38 5.65 -6.52 15.47
C ILE A 38 6.85 -7.43 15.71
N GLU A 39 7.44 -7.40 16.91
CA GLU A 39 8.60 -8.23 17.24
C GLU A 39 8.29 -9.73 17.15
N ARG A 40 7.13 -10.16 17.69
CA ARG A 40 6.68 -11.56 17.60
C ARG A 40 6.45 -11.99 16.15
N ALA A 41 5.80 -11.14 15.35
CA ALA A 41 5.57 -11.42 13.93
C ALA A 41 6.88 -11.47 13.14
N TYR A 42 7.87 -10.66 13.51
CA TYR A 42 9.19 -10.65 12.90
C TYR A 42 9.97 -11.94 13.18
N LYS A 43 9.94 -12.44 14.43
CA LYS A 43 10.66 -13.66 14.84
C LYS A 43 10.28 -14.90 14.02
N VAL A 44 9.02 -14.98 13.58
CA VAL A 44 8.50 -16.11 12.80
C VAL A 44 8.36 -15.80 11.31
N LEU A 45 8.88 -14.66 10.84
CA LEU A 45 8.61 -14.14 9.50
C LEU A 45 9.09 -15.08 8.39
N ASP A 46 10.26 -15.70 8.56
CA ASP A 46 10.84 -16.62 7.57
C ASP A 46 10.24 -18.02 7.62
N GLU A 47 9.65 -18.40 8.74
CA GLU A 47 8.98 -19.69 8.91
C GLU A 47 7.50 -19.66 8.51
N SER A 48 6.95 -18.48 8.26
CA SER A 48 5.54 -18.27 7.95
C SER A 48 5.30 -18.31 6.44
N ASP A 49 4.22 -19.02 6.05
CA ASP A 49 3.68 -18.99 4.69
C ASP A 49 2.86 -17.69 4.45
N TYR A 50 2.55 -17.37 3.20
CA TYR A 50 1.85 -16.13 2.85
C TYR A 50 0.43 -16.06 3.41
N TYR A 51 -0.23 -17.20 3.60
CA TYR A 51 -1.55 -17.27 4.23
C TYR A 51 -1.48 -16.86 5.71
N ARG A 52 -0.49 -17.37 6.46
CA ARG A 52 -0.20 -16.98 7.84
C ARG A 52 0.25 -15.52 7.96
N ILE A 53 1.08 -15.05 7.01
CA ILE A 53 1.51 -13.65 6.96
C ILE A 53 0.35 -12.71 6.62
N LEU A 54 -0.74 -13.17 6.00
CA LEU A 54 -1.96 -12.37 5.84
C LEU A 54 -3.00 -12.63 6.93
N SER A 55 -2.82 -13.66 7.78
CA SER A 55 -3.85 -14.17 8.69
C SER A 55 -5.15 -14.53 7.98
N VAL A 56 -5.04 -15.23 6.86
CA VAL A 56 -6.18 -15.76 6.11
C VAL A 56 -6.08 -17.27 5.99
N PRO A 57 -7.21 -17.99 5.89
CA PRO A 57 -7.18 -19.42 5.65
C PRO A 57 -6.72 -19.72 4.21
N ARG A 58 -6.29 -20.96 3.94
CA ARG A 58 -5.73 -21.36 2.63
C ARG A 58 -6.76 -21.35 1.50
N ASP A 59 -8.03 -21.51 1.83
CA ASP A 59 -9.18 -21.45 0.95
C ASP A 59 -9.75 -20.02 0.79
N ALA A 60 -9.10 -19.01 1.38
CA ALA A 60 -9.56 -17.62 1.31
C ALA A 60 -9.74 -17.15 -0.13
N ASP A 61 -10.84 -16.45 -0.37
CA ASP A 61 -11.12 -15.78 -1.63
C ASP A 61 -10.29 -14.49 -1.80
N LEU A 62 -10.30 -13.96 -3.02
CA LEU A 62 -9.54 -12.75 -3.36
C LEU A 62 -9.98 -11.54 -2.51
N GLU A 63 -11.27 -11.44 -2.19
CA GLU A 63 -11.80 -10.32 -1.39
C GLU A 63 -11.26 -10.36 0.04
N THR A 64 -11.25 -11.54 0.68
CA THR A 64 -10.69 -11.74 2.02
C THR A 64 -9.20 -11.46 2.05
N ILE A 65 -8.45 -11.96 1.05
CA ILE A 65 -7.02 -11.69 0.88
C ILE A 65 -6.76 -10.17 0.77
N ARG A 66 -7.57 -9.47 -0.02
CA ARG A 66 -7.46 -8.01 -0.22
C ARG A 66 -7.78 -7.23 1.06
N LYS A 67 -8.85 -7.59 1.77
CA LYS A 67 -9.20 -6.97 3.07
C LYS A 67 -8.09 -7.15 4.10
N ALA A 68 -7.54 -8.37 4.20
CA ALA A 68 -6.46 -8.68 5.12
C ALA A 68 -5.18 -7.90 4.80
N TYR A 69 -4.84 -7.79 3.51
CA TYR A 69 -3.71 -6.97 3.06
C TYR A 69 -3.86 -5.51 3.51
N TYR A 70 -5.00 -4.85 3.23
CA TYR A 70 -5.21 -3.46 3.63
C TYR A 70 -5.18 -3.27 5.14
N ALA A 71 -5.77 -4.19 5.90
CA ALA A 71 -5.76 -4.14 7.35
C ALA A 71 -4.33 -4.17 7.90
N ARG A 72 -3.48 -5.09 7.41
CA ARG A 72 -2.08 -5.20 7.82
C ARG A 72 -1.23 -4.04 7.33
N ALA A 73 -1.41 -3.61 6.08
CA ALA A 73 -0.73 -2.45 5.52
C ALA A 73 -0.98 -1.19 6.35
N ARG A 74 -2.21 -0.99 6.83
CA ARG A 74 -2.57 0.16 7.69
C ARG A 74 -1.88 0.12 9.06
N ILE A 75 -1.56 -1.06 9.59
CA ILE A 75 -0.87 -1.21 10.88
C ILE A 75 0.64 -1.00 10.71
N LEU A 76 1.21 -1.55 9.63
CA LEU A 76 2.65 -1.59 9.39
C LEU A 76 3.19 -0.41 8.56
N HIS A 77 2.32 0.53 8.16
CA HIS A 77 2.72 1.68 7.34
C HIS A 77 3.81 2.51 8.02
N PRO A 78 4.85 2.99 7.30
CA PRO A 78 5.93 3.79 7.87
C PRO A 78 5.43 4.98 8.70
N ASP A 79 4.39 5.69 8.25
CA ASP A 79 3.80 6.80 9.00
C ASP A 79 3.21 6.40 10.35
N LYS A 80 2.70 5.18 10.47
CA LYS A 80 2.12 4.66 11.72
C LYS A 80 3.20 4.23 12.69
N VAL A 81 4.32 3.73 12.18
CA VAL A 81 5.46 3.30 13.00
C VAL A 81 6.54 4.37 13.16
N ARG A 82 6.37 5.57 12.62
CA ARG A 82 7.41 6.63 12.63
C ARG A 82 7.97 6.97 14.02
N ASN A 83 7.13 6.87 15.05
CA ASN A 83 7.49 7.20 16.43
C ASN A 83 8.06 6.00 17.20
N PHE A 84 8.11 4.81 16.60
CA PHE A 84 8.65 3.59 17.21
C PHE A 84 10.19 3.61 17.25
N PRO A 85 10.80 2.87 18.19
CA PRO A 85 12.25 2.69 18.21
C PRO A 85 12.73 1.99 16.92
N GLU A 86 13.97 2.26 16.53
CA GLU A 86 14.59 1.75 15.29
C GLU A 86 14.43 0.26 15.02
N PRO A 87 14.66 -0.66 16.00
CA PRO A 87 14.46 -2.09 15.75
C PRO A 87 13.02 -2.39 15.31
N VAL A 88 12.02 -1.79 15.97
CA VAL A 88 10.61 -2.05 15.67
C VAL A 88 10.22 -1.47 14.31
N LYS A 89 10.74 -0.29 13.94
CA LYS A 89 10.51 0.29 12.61
C LYS A 89 11.05 -0.59 11.49
N SER A 90 12.29 -1.05 11.62
CA SER A 90 12.92 -1.93 10.64
C SER A 90 12.17 -3.26 10.51
N GLN A 91 11.78 -3.86 11.64
CA GLN A 91 10.95 -5.08 11.67
C GLN A 91 9.61 -4.87 10.98
N ALA A 92 8.90 -3.77 11.26
CA ALA A 92 7.63 -3.44 10.63
C ALA A 92 7.77 -3.28 9.11
N ILE A 93 8.84 -2.63 8.63
CA ILE A 93 9.13 -2.50 7.19
C ILE A 93 9.35 -3.86 6.55
N GLN A 94 10.09 -4.77 7.19
CA GLN A 94 10.32 -6.12 6.65
C GLN A 94 9.04 -6.94 6.58
N ILE A 95 8.21 -6.91 7.63
CA ILE A 95 6.90 -7.57 7.64
C ILE A 95 6.00 -6.96 6.56
N PHE A 96 5.98 -5.64 6.43
CA PHE A 96 5.19 -4.94 5.40
C PHE A 96 5.57 -5.41 3.99
N LYS A 97 6.87 -5.50 3.68
CA LYS A 97 7.36 -6.03 2.41
C LYS A 97 6.87 -7.47 2.18
N ARG A 98 6.94 -8.32 3.20
CA ARG A 98 6.47 -9.71 3.11
C ARG A 98 4.95 -9.82 2.95
N VAL A 99 4.18 -8.96 3.61
CA VAL A 99 2.72 -8.85 3.45
C VAL A 99 2.36 -8.44 2.03
N ALA A 100 3.07 -7.47 1.45
CA ALA A 100 2.89 -7.07 0.05
C ALA A 100 3.25 -8.18 -0.94
N GLU A 101 4.35 -8.91 -0.67
CA GLU A 101 4.76 -10.09 -1.44
C GLU A 101 3.69 -11.18 -1.42
N GLY A 102 3.16 -11.51 -0.24
CA GLY A 102 2.10 -12.50 -0.08
C GLY A 102 0.81 -12.10 -0.76
N TYR A 103 0.37 -10.85 -0.62
CA TYR A 103 -0.81 -10.35 -1.32
C TYR A 103 -0.67 -10.49 -2.83
N ARG A 104 0.47 -10.09 -3.40
CA ARG A 104 0.72 -10.20 -4.84
C ARG A 104 0.60 -11.63 -5.34
N ILE A 105 1.24 -12.57 -4.64
CA ILE A 105 1.27 -13.97 -5.05
C ILE A 105 -0.12 -14.60 -4.91
N LEU A 106 -0.81 -14.36 -3.81
CA LEU A 106 -2.13 -14.94 -3.56
C LEU A 106 -3.26 -14.28 -4.37
N SER A 107 -3.06 -13.05 -4.85
CA SER A 107 -4.04 -12.32 -5.67
C SER A 107 -4.06 -12.75 -7.14
N ASP A 108 -2.98 -13.31 -7.67
CA ASP A 108 -2.89 -13.80 -9.05
C ASP A 108 -3.10 -15.33 -9.05
N PRO A 109 -4.15 -15.85 -9.70
CA PRO A 109 -4.44 -17.28 -9.72
C PRO A 109 -3.27 -18.16 -10.20
N LYS A 110 -2.48 -17.68 -11.17
CA LYS A 110 -1.32 -18.43 -11.70
C LYS A 110 -0.20 -18.49 -10.67
N LEU A 111 0.09 -17.35 -10.04
CA LEU A 111 1.14 -17.28 -9.00
C LEU A 111 0.73 -18.01 -7.73
N ARG A 112 -0.56 -17.96 -7.35
CA ARG A 112 -1.11 -18.70 -6.21
C ARG A 112 -0.96 -20.19 -6.42
N LYS A 113 -1.32 -20.70 -7.60
CA LYS A 113 -1.13 -22.12 -7.94
C LYS A 113 0.34 -22.55 -7.83
N ALA A 114 1.25 -21.80 -8.45
CA ALA A 114 2.69 -22.08 -8.37
C ALA A 114 3.23 -22.00 -6.93
N TYR A 115 2.68 -21.09 -6.11
CA TYR A 115 3.00 -20.99 -4.70
C TYR A 115 2.51 -22.19 -3.90
N ASP A 116 1.26 -22.61 -4.11
CA ASP A 116 0.66 -23.74 -3.41
C ASP A 116 1.39 -25.06 -3.76
N GLU A 117 1.80 -25.24 -5.02
CA GLU A 117 2.66 -26.34 -5.47
C GLU A 117 4.02 -26.30 -4.75
N GLY A 118 4.69 -25.14 -4.73
CA GLY A 118 5.96 -24.99 -4.01
C GLY A 118 5.82 -25.21 -2.49
N LEU A 119 4.68 -24.86 -1.90
CA LEU A 119 4.41 -25.04 -0.48
C LEU A 119 4.30 -26.53 -0.11
N ALA A 120 3.77 -27.36 -1.00
CA ALA A 120 3.76 -28.82 -0.84
C ALA A 120 5.17 -29.43 -0.85
N GLU A 121 6.11 -28.80 -1.57
CA GLU A 121 7.54 -29.14 -1.57
C GLU A 121 8.30 -28.53 -0.38
N GLY A 122 7.62 -27.84 0.54
CA GLY A 122 8.23 -27.17 1.70
C GLY A 122 8.77 -25.77 1.44
N LYS A 123 8.60 -25.20 0.23
CA LYS A 123 8.99 -23.82 -0.10
C LYS A 123 7.98 -22.84 0.49
N LYS A 124 8.30 -22.25 1.63
CA LYS A 124 7.41 -21.31 2.35
C LYS A 124 7.31 -19.92 1.70
N ARG A 125 8.29 -19.57 0.88
CA ARG A 125 8.39 -18.27 0.18
C ARG A 125 8.74 -18.51 -1.28
N LEU A 126 7.89 -18.02 -2.17
CA LEU A 126 8.19 -18.00 -3.59
C LEU A 126 8.83 -16.65 -3.92
N VAL A 127 10.15 -16.64 -4.03
CA VAL A 127 10.94 -15.49 -4.46
C VAL A 127 10.76 -15.38 -5.97
N VAL A 128 9.75 -14.65 -6.43
CA VAL A 128 9.75 -14.18 -7.81
C VAL A 128 10.89 -13.20 -7.91
N MET A 129 11.91 -13.51 -8.72
CA MET A 129 12.95 -12.53 -9.03
C MET A 129 12.27 -11.28 -9.56
N ASP A 130 12.42 -10.24 -8.76
CA ASP A 130 12.01 -8.85 -8.93
C ASP A 130 10.51 -8.51 -8.83
N ARG A 131 10.23 -7.48 -8.00
CA ARG A 131 8.95 -6.72 -7.87
C ARG A 131 8.84 -5.80 -6.65
N LEU A 132 9.82 -5.74 -5.73
CA LEU A 132 9.78 -4.73 -4.64
C LEU A 132 9.94 -3.28 -5.16
N THR A 133 10.20 -3.09 -6.47
CA THR A 133 10.24 -1.80 -7.20
C THR A 133 9.13 -1.64 -8.25
N LEU A 134 8.32 -2.66 -8.52
CA LEU A 134 7.22 -2.51 -9.47
C LEU A 134 6.05 -1.88 -8.71
N LYS A 135 5.92 -0.56 -8.91
CA LYS A 135 4.70 0.21 -8.70
C LYS A 135 3.48 -0.60 -9.18
N PRO A 136 2.28 -0.40 -8.60
CA PRO A 136 1.07 -0.99 -9.18
C PRO A 136 1.14 -0.78 -10.69
N LYS A 137 0.97 -1.83 -11.50
CA LYS A 137 0.92 -1.73 -12.97
C LYS A 137 -0.25 -0.81 -13.30
N THR A 138 -0.03 0.50 -13.21
CA THR A 138 -0.93 1.47 -13.79
C THR A 138 -0.78 1.29 -15.28
N GLU A 139 -1.83 1.61 -16.03
CA GLU A 139 -1.76 1.54 -17.49
C GLU A 139 -0.49 2.27 -17.97
N PHE A 140 -0.11 3.38 -17.32
CA PHE A 140 1.12 4.17 -17.56
C PHE A 140 2.44 3.38 -17.50
N ASP A 141 2.53 2.33 -16.68
CA ASP A 141 3.74 1.51 -16.53
C ASP A 141 3.91 0.49 -17.68
N SER A 142 2.95 0.42 -18.62
CA SER A 142 3.10 -0.32 -19.87
C SER A 142 3.97 0.41 -20.90
N LEU A 143 4.23 1.70 -20.68
CA LEU A 143 5.13 2.52 -21.49
C LEU A 143 6.56 2.29 -20.99
N THR A 144 7.49 2.02 -21.91
CA THR A 144 8.88 1.66 -21.63
C THR A 144 9.85 2.82 -21.83
N THR A 145 9.59 3.67 -22.83
CA THR A 145 10.37 4.82 -23.27
C THR A 145 10.01 6.10 -22.50
N GLU A 146 11.02 6.88 -22.10
CA GLU A 146 10.80 8.17 -21.41
C GLU A 146 10.02 9.18 -22.26
N ALA A 147 10.33 9.26 -23.56
CA ALA A 147 9.60 10.09 -24.51
C ALA A 147 8.12 9.70 -24.58
N GLY A 148 7.82 8.40 -24.69
CA GLY A 148 6.45 7.88 -24.73
C GLY A 148 5.63 8.26 -23.50
N LYS A 149 6.22 8.11 -22.31
CA LYS A 149 5.63 8.52 -21.03
C LYS A 149 5.30 10.00 -20.98
N ASN A 150 6.25 10.85 -21.38
CA ASN A 150 6.08 12.29 -21.36
C ASN A 150 4.96 12.72 -22.31
N TYR A 151 4.95 12.19 -23.53
CA TYR A 151 3.92 12.51 -24.52
C TYR A 151 2.53 11.98 -24.12
N TYR A 152 2.44 10.79 -23.52
CA TYR A 152 1.17 10.29 -22.99
C TYR A 152 0.63 11.18 -21.87
N LYS A 153 1.51 11.63 -20.95
CA LYS A 153 1.12 12.56 -19.89
C LYS A 153 0.56 13.87 -20.47
N SER A 154 1.27 14.48 -21.42
CA SER A 154 0.80 15.70 -22.10
C SER A 154 -0.50 15.46 -22.87
N ALA A 155 -0.64 14.31 -23.54
CA ALA A 155 -1.88 13.96 -24.25
C ALA A 155 -3.08 13.90 -23.30
N LYS A 156 -2.90 13.31 -22.11
CA LYS A 156 -3.93 13.26 -21.08
C LYS A 156 -4.31 14.64 -20.55
N GLU A 157 -3.33 15.50 -20.29
CA GLU A 157 -3.54 16.89 -19.86
C GLU A 157 -4.31 17.71 -20.94
N TYR A 158 -3.96 17.54 -22.22
CA TYR A 158 -4.69 18.18 -23.32
C TYR A 158 -6.12 17.64 -23.47
N PHE A 159 -6.33 16.35 -23.23
CA PHE A 159 -7.65 15.74 -23.29
C PHE A 159 -8.57 16.24 -22.18
N GLU A 160 -8.05 16.36 -20.95
CA GLU A 160 -8.76 16.91 -19.79
C GLU A 160 -9.09 18.39 -19.96
N SER A 161 -8.17 19.16 -20.56
CA SER A 161 -8.38 20.58 -20.89
C SER A 161 -9.22 20.83 -22.15
N GLY A 162 -9.72 19.78 -22.81
CA GLY A 162 -10.57 19.89 -24.00
C GLY A 162 -9.83 20.25 -25.30
N LYS A 163 -8.50 20.32 -25.30
CA LYS A 163 -7.67 20.63 -26.47
C LYS A 163 -7.42 19.36 -27.30
N LEU A 164 -8.48 18.82 -27.91
CA LEU A 164 -8.48 17.50 -28.55
C LEU A 164 -7.43 17.34 -29.68
N SER A 165 -7.20 18.38 -30.48
CA SER A 165 -6.19 18.34 -31.55
C SER A 165 -4.76 18.19 -30.99
N GLN A 166 -4.47 18.89 -29.89
CA GLN A 166 -3.17 18.81 -29.21
C GLN A 166 -3.02 17.45 -28.51
N ALA A 167 -4.09 16.96 -27.87
CA ALA A 167 -4.13 15.64 -27.27
C ALA A 167 -3.83 14.53 -28.30
N LYS A 168 -4.48 14.60 -29.47
CA LYS A 168 -4.28 13.63 -30.56
C LYS A 168 -2.84 13.64 -31.09
N LEU A 169 -2.27 14.83 -31.28
CA LEU A 169 -0.89 14.99 -31.76
C LEU A 169 0.12 14.43 -30.75
N SER A 170 0.01 14.79 -29.48
CA SER A 170 0.87 14.25 -28.42
C SER A 170 0.73 12.73 -28.31
N LEU A 171 -0.47 12.19 -28.46
CA LEU A 171 -0.68 10.75 -28.38
C LEU A 171 -0.10 9.97 -29.57
N LYS A 172 -0.17 10.54 -30.78
CA LYS A 172 0.50 9.96 -31.96
C LYS A 172 2.01 9.94 -31.80
N LEU A 173 2.60 11.00 -31.24
CA LEU A 173 4.02 11.02 -30.90
C LEU A 173 4.36 9.96 -29.86
N ALA A 174 3.52 9.76 -28.84
CA ALA A 174 3.72 8.68 -27.87
C ALA A 174 3.74 7.29 -28.55
N ILE A 175 2.83 7.03 -29.49
CA ILE A 175 2.78 5.77 -30.27
C ILE A 175 4.04 5.61 -31.13
N GLN A 176 4.57 6.70 -31.69
CA GLN A 176 5.80 6.66 -32.49
C GLN A 176 7.02 6.21 -31.68
N TYR A 177 7.12 6.62 -30.41
CA TYR A 177 8.27 6.29 -29.54
C TYR A 177 8.12 4.96 -28.77
N GLU A 178 6.90 4.44 -28.64
CA GLU A 178 6.59 3.21 -27.87
C GLU A 178 6.11 2.04 -28.72
N GLY A 179 5.69 2.31 -29.95
CA GLY A 179 4.95 1.38 -30.79
C GLY A 179 3.47 1.28 -30.39
N GLU A 180 2.79 0.28 -30.96
CA GLU A 180 1.39 0.02 -30.69
C GLU A 180 1.21 -0.54 -29.27
N ASN A 181 0.66 0.28 -28.38
CA ASN A 181 0.32 -0.10 -27.02
C ASN A 181 -1.22 0.02 -26.81
N PRO A 182 -1.90 -0.98 -26.24
CA PRO A 182 -3.34 -0.96 -25.96
C PRO A 182 -3.83 0.30 -25.23
N LEU A 183 -3.01 0.87 -24.35
CA LEU A 183 -3.34 2.10 -23.63
C LEU A 183 -3.41 3.31 -24.56
N LEU A 184 -2.45 3.43 -25.47
CA LEU A 184 -2.36 4.57 -26.38
C LEU A 184 -3.48 4.51 -27.42
N THR A 185 -3.79 3.31 -27.92
CA THR A 185 -4.90 3.11 -28.86
C THR A 185 -6.26 3.35 -28.22
N GLN A 186 -6.48 2.91 -26.97
CA GLN A 186 -7.71 3.21 -26.23
C GLN A 186 -7.91 4.71 -25.99
N LEU A 187 -6.85 5.44 -25.59
CA LEU A 187 -6.96 6.89 -25.40
C LEU A 187 -7.17 7.61 -26.73
N LEU A 188 -6.59 7.12 -27.84
CA LEU A 188 -6.78 7.70 -29.16
C LEU A 188 -8.23 7.56 -29.62
N ALA A 189 -8.82 6.39 -29.43
CA ALA A 189 -10.24 6.14 -29.73
C ALA A 189 -11.16 7.10 -28.94
N LYS A 190 -10.89 7.29 -27.65
CA LYS A 190 -11.65 8.24 -26.80
C LYS A 190 -11.53 9.69 -27.28
N ILE A 191 -10.33 10.11 -27.72
CA ILE A 191 -10.11 11.45 -28.27
C ILE A 191 -10.90 11.60 -29.58
N GLU A 192 -10.87 10.59 -30.45
CA GLU A 192 -11.55 10.62 -31.74
C GLU A 192 -13.08 10.64 -31.59
N GLU A 193 -13.62 9.85 -30.66
CA GLU A 193 -15.05 9.88 -30.32
C GLU A 193 -15.48 11.26 -29.84
N LYS A 194 -14.72 11.84 -28.90
CA LYS A 194 -15.00 13.18 -28.35
C LYS A 194 -14.81 14.30 -29.38
N SER A 195 -14.02 14.08 -30.44
CA SER A 195 -13.83 15.04 -31.53
C SER A 195 -14.92 15.03 -32.59
N LYS A 196 -15.75 13.98 -32.61
CA LYS A 196 -16.91 13.84 -33.52
C LYS A 196 -18.21 14.37 -32.92
N THR A 197 -18.20 14.71 -31.64
CA THR A 197 -19.33 15.29 -30.89
C THR A 197 -19.19 16.80 -30.86
#